data_AF-A0A9E1YX09-F1
#
_entry.id   AF-A0A9E1YX09-F1
#
_cell.length_a   1.000
_cell.length_b   1.000
_cell.length_c   1.000
_cell.angle_alpha   90.00
_cell.angle_beta   90.00
_cell.angle_gamma   90.00
#
_symmetry.space_group_name_H-M   'P 1'
#
loop_
_entity.id
_entity.type
_entity.pdbx_description
1 polymer ?
#
loop_
_entity_poly.entity_id
_entity_poly.type
_entity_poly.pdbx_seq_one_letter_code
_entity_poly.pdbx_strand_id
1 'polypeptide(L)'
;MRIFVAGLGTETNTFAPFPTAERGFHETEYFAAGTHPDTPTFAGAPLIAARRLAAAGNHEVVEGLCTFAEPSGITTRQAYESLR
;
A
#
# COMPACT_ATOMS: atom_id res chain seq x y z
N MET A 1 -3.22 -21.34 -6.70
CA MET A 1 -2.67 -20.27 -7.57
C MET A 1 -1.82 -19.33 -6.72
N ARG A 2 -0.71 -18.82 -7.26
CA ARG A 2 0.12 -17.83 -6.57
C ARG A 2 -0.39 -16.42 -6.89
N ILE A 3 -0.71 -15.63 -5.87
CA ILE A 3 -1.31 -14.30 -5.99
C ILE A 3 -0.39 -13.29 -5.32
N PHE A 4 0.13 -12.34 -6.08
CA PHE A 4 0.86 -11.22 -5.51
C PHE A 4 -0.12 -10.11 -5.11
N VAL A 5 0.03 -9.58 -3.89
CA VAL A 5 -0.80 -8.48 -3.39
C VAL A 5 0.07 -7.41 -2.76
N ALA A 6 -0.13 -6.18 -3.20
CA ALA A 6 0.51 -4.97 -2.67
C ALA A 6 -0.52 -3.82 -2.67
N GLY A 7 -0.28 -2.80 -1.87
CA GLY A 7 -1.13 -1.61 -1.78
C GLY A 7 -0.29 -0.34 -1.78
N LEU A 8 -0.61 0.60 -2.67
CA LEU A 8 -0.01 1.93 -2.70
C LEU A 8 -1.15 2.93 -2.84
N GLY A 9 -1.39 3.73 -1.80
CA GLY A 9 -2.55 4.61 -1.73
C GLY A 9 -2.21 6.04 -1.30
N THR A 10 -2.90 7.01 -1.92
CA THR A 10 -2.98 8.41 -1.48
C THR A 10 -4.10 9.06 -2.30
N GLU A 11 -4.73 10.11 -1.78
CA GLU A 11 -5.71 10.90 -2.55
C GLU A 11 -5.06 12.19 -3.04
N THR A 12 -4.96 12.34 -4.36
CA THR A 12 -4.30 13.52 -4.97
C THR A 12 -5.26 14.70 -5.09
N ASN A 13 -4.88 15.82 -4.48
CA ASN A 13 -5.46 17.13 -4.70
C ASN A 13 -4.52 17.98 -5.56
N THR A 14 -4.85 18.17 -6.83
CA THR A 14 -4.01 18.91 -7.79
C THR A 14 -3.89 20.42 -7.50
N PHE A 15 -4.69 20.96 -6.58
CA PHE A 15 -4.59 22.35 -6.13
C PHE A 15 -3.70 22.53 -4.89
N ALA A 16 -3.31 21.45 -4.22
CA ALA A 16 -2.47 21.52 -3.04
C ALA A 16 -1.01 21.89 -3.43
N PRO A 17 -0.37 22.85 -2.73
CA PRO A 17 0.95 23.35 -3.10
C PRO A 17 2.10 22.40 -2.69
N PHE A 18 1.84 21.43 -1.82
CA PHE A 18 2.84 20.47 -1.33
C PHE A 18 2.66 19.13 -2.04
N PRO A 19 3.68 18.61 -2.75
CA PRO A 19 3.59 17.30 -3.39
C PRO A 19 3.67 16.17 -2.36
N THR A 20 3.04 15.03 -2.64
CA THR A 20 3.23 13.80 -1.84
C THR A 20 4.59 13.18 -2.17
N ALA A 21 5.55 13.36 -1.26
CA ALA A 21 6.88 12.78 -1.34
C ALA A 21 6.96 11.43 -0.60
N GLU A 22 8.06 10.69 -0.81
CA GLU A 22 8.30 9.36 -0.23
C GLU A 22 8.10 9.35 1.29
N ARG A 23 8.57 10.41 1.97
CA ARG A 23 8.41 10.60 3.41
C ARG A 23 6.96 10.47 3.88
N GLY A 24 6.00 10.99 3.12
CA GLY A 24 4.58 10.91 3.47
C GLY A 24 4.06 9.46 3.53
N PHE A 25 4.62 8.57 2.72
CA PHE A 25 4.29 7.14 2.75
C PHE A 25 4.94 6.45 3.96
N HIS A 26 6.20 6.78 4.28
CA HIS A 26 6.90 6.21 5.44
C HIS A 26 6.33 6.63 6.80
N GLU A 27 5.81 7.85 6.90
CA GLU A 27 5.36 8.43 8.18
C GLU A 27 3.90 8.08 8.52
N THR A 28 3.05 7.76 7.54
CA THR A 28 1.62 7.48 7.76
C THR A 28 1.35 5.99 7.90
N GLU A 29 1.46 5.22 6.83
CA GLU A 29 1.36 3.75 6.86
C GLU A 29 2.44 3.17 5.97
N TYR A 30 3.40 2.44 6.53
CA TYR A 30 4.43 1.76 5.76
C TYR A 30 4.66 0.35 6.28
N PHE A 31 4.18 -0.62 5.53
CA PHE A 31 4.35 -2.04 5.81
C PHE A 31 5.13 -2.68 4.67
N ALA A 32 6.44 -2.88 4.87
CA ALA A 32 7.26 -3.67 3.97
C ALA A 32 6.66 -5.06 3.73
N ALA A 33 7.07 -5.71 2.63
CA ALA A 33 6.62 -7.05 2.28
C ALA A 33 6.64 -8.02 3.47
N GLY A 34 5.50 -8.66 3.75
CA GLY A 34 5.34 -9.62 4.84
C GLY A 34 5.24 -9.03 6.25
N THR A 35 5.22 -7.70 6.40
CA THR A 35 5.14 -7.03 7.72
C THR A 35 3.75 -6.46 8.03
N HIS A 36 2.81 -6.55 7.09
CA HIS A 36 1.48 -5.99 7.25
C HIS A 36 0.70 -6.73 8.36
N PRO A 37 0.05 -6.00 9.30
CA PRO A 37 -0.72 -6.60 10.39
C PRO A 37 -1.95 -7.37 9.89
N ASP A 38 -2.57 -8.18 10.74
CA ASP A 38 -3.81 -8.89 10.39
C ASP A 38 -5.06 -7.99 10.42
N THR A 39 -4.93 -6.78 10.97
CA THR A 39 -5.98 -5.75 10.95
C THR A 39 -5.97 -5.01 9.60
N PRO A 40 -7.14 -4.77 8.98
CA PRO A 40 -7.21 -3.93 7.78
C PRO A 40 -6.67 -2.51 8.02
N THR A 41 -5.88 -2.02 7.08
CA THR A 41 -5.39 -0.63 7.00
C THR A 41 -5.92 0.01 5.72
N PHE A 42 -5.67 1.32 5.50
CA PHE A 42 -6.20 2.02 4.33
C PHE A 42 -5.77 1.36 3.01
N ALA A 43 -4.48 1.04 2.86
CA ALA A 43 -3.95 0.40 1.66
C ALA A 43 -3.90 -1.14 1.75
N GLY A 44 -4.15 -1.74 2.91
CA GLY A 44 -3.96 -3.17 3.15
C GLY A 44 -5.21 -4.05 3.12
N ALA A 45 -6.41 -3.48 2.98
CA ALA A 45 -7.65 -4.27 2.97
C ALA A 45 -7.67 -5.41 1.90
N PRO A 46 -7.19 -5.21 0.65
CA PRO A 46 -7.09 -6.29 -0.32
C PRO A 46 -6.18 -7.45 0.12
N LEU A 47 -5.09 -7.15 0.83
CA LEU A 47 -4.18 -8.17 1.36
C LEU A 47 -4.88 -9.05 2.40
N ILE A 48 -5.65 -8.45 3.31
CA ILE A 48 -6.44 -9.20 4.29
C ILE A 48 -7.46 -10.12 3.61
N ALA A 49 -8.15 -9.62 2.58
CA ALA A 49 -9.08 -10.44 1.80
C ALA A 49 -8.37 -11.61 1.10
N ALA A 50 -7.19 -11.36 0.52
CA ALA A 50 -6.39 -12.40 -0.11
C ALA A 50 -5.88 -13.45 0.88
N ARG A 51 -5.41 -13.04 2.07
CA ARG A 51 -5.03 -13.96 3.17
C ARG A 51 -6.19 -14.88 3.55
N ARG A 52 -7.41 -14.34 3.67
CA ARG A 52 -8.62 -15.14 3.97
C ARG A 52 -8.93 -16.14 2.86
N LEU A 53 -8.80 -15.75 1.60
CA LEU A 53 -8.98 -16.65 0.45
C LEU A 53 -7.92 -17.75 0.41
N ALA A 54 -6.66 -17.43 0.75
CA ALA A 54 -5.59 -18.42 0.88
C ALA A 54 -5.83 -19.41 2.01
N ALA A 55 -6.31 -18.94 3.17
CA ALA A 55 -6.66 -19.83 4.28
C ALA A 55 -7.83 -20.79 3.94
N ALA A 56 -8.73 -20.39 3.04
CA ALA A 56 -9.92 -21.17 2.67
C ALA A 56 -9.73 -22.13 1.48
N GLY A 57 -8.57 -22.13 0.80
CA GLY A 57 -8.38 -22.91 -0.43
C GLY A 57 -6.91 -23.12 -0.81
N ASN A 58 -6.65 -23.45 -2.08
CA ASN A 58 -5.30 -23.76 -2.59
C ASN A 58 -4.61 -22.52 -3.21
N HIS A 59 -4.68 -21.37 -2.55
CA HIS A 59 -3.98 -20.16 -2.97
C HIS A 59 -2.76 -19.88 -2.09
N GLU A 60 -1.66 -19.47 -2.73
CA GLU A 60 -0.48 -18.93 -2.05
C GLU A 60 -0.51 -17.42 -2.26
N VAL A 61 -0.45 -16.65 -1.18
CA VAL A 61 -0.35 -15.19 -1.25
C VAL A 61 1.10 -14.78 -1.08
N VAL A 62 1.61 -14.02 -2.05
CA VAL A 62 2.91 -13.38 -1.99
C VAL A 62 2.66 -11.91 -1.62
N GLU A 63 3.13 -11.51 -0.46
CA GLU A 63 2.88 -10.16 0.06
C GLU A 63 3.93 -9.17 -0.42
N GLY A 64 3.48 -8.08 -1.02
CA GLY A 64 4.28 -6.91 -1.33
C GLY A 64 4.13 -5.82 -0.28
N LEU A 65 4.65 -4.64 -0.62
CA LEU A 65 4.49 -3.42 0.17
C LEU A 65 3.02 -3.02 0.28
N CYS A 66 2.58 -2.64 1.47
CA CYS A 66 1.32 -1.93 1.71
C CYS A 66 1.64 -0.59 2.36
N THR A 67 1.32 0.51 1.68
CA THR A 67 1.59 1.86 2.18
C THR A 67 0.55 2.87 1.76
N PHE A 68 0.30 3.84 2.63
CA PHE A 68 -0.59 4.97 2.39
C PHE A 68 0.08 6.27 2.83
N ALA A 69 -0.17 7.34 2.09
CA ALA A 69 0.18 8.70 2.48
C ALA A 69 -1.08 9.56 2.55
N GLU A 70 -1.13 10.45 3.55
CA GLU A 70 -2.21 11.44 3.71
C GLU A 70 -2.48 12.23 2.40
N PRO A 71 -3.73 12.65 2.15
CA PRO A 71 -4.08 13.42 0.97
C PRO A 71 -3.24 14.70 0.82
N SER A 72 -2.66 14.91 -0.35
CA SER A 72 -1.85 16.10 -0.64
C SER A 72 -1.74 16.35 -2.15
N GLY A 73 -0.75 17.13 -2.59
CA GLY A 73 -0.47 17.41 -3.99
C GLY A 73 -0.05 16.18 -4.79
N ILE A 74 0.37 16.41 -6.04
CA ILE A 74 0.78 15.34 -6.95
C ILE A 74 1.88 14.48 -6.32
N THR A 75 1.70 13.15 -6.34
CA THR A 75 2.75 12.20 -5.95
C THR A 75 3.98 12.40 -6.80
N THR A 76 5.13 12.67 -6.15
CA THR A 76 6.38 12.85 -6.88
C THR A 76 6.74 11.58 -7.65
N ARG A 77 7.34 11.73 -8.84
CA ARG A 77 7.84 10.58 -9.60
C ARG A 77 8.81 9.74 -8.78
N GLN A 78 9.71 10.39 -8.04
CA GLN A 78 10.67 9.69 -7.17
C GLN A 78 9.96 8.78 -6.15
N ALA A 79 8.93 9.29 -5.47
CA ALA A 79 8.15 8.49 -4.52
C ALA A 79 7.50 7.29 -5.22
N TYR A 80 6.79 7.52 -6.34
CA TYR A 80 6.13 6.44 -7.08
C TYR A 80 7.10 5.35 -7.56
N GLU A 81 8.23 5.75 -8.13
CA GLU A 81 9.25 4.82 -8.63
C GLU A 81 9.96 4.05 -7.50
N SER A 82 10.11 4.65 -6.31
CA SER A 82 10.71 3.97 -5.15
C SER A 82 9.79 2.93 -4.50
N LEU A 83 8.48 3.01 -4.73
CA LEU A 83 7.46 2.20 -4.03
C LEU A 83 6.77 1.15 -4.93
N ARG A 84 6.98 1.18 -6.25
CA ARG A 84 6.36 0.24 -7.21
C ARG A 84 7.25 -0.96 -7.55
#